data_AF-A0A024TJW5-F1
#
_entry.id   AF-A0A024TJW5-F1
#
_cell.length_a   1.000
_cell.length_b   1.000
_cell.length_c   1.000
_cell.angle_alpha   90.00
_cell.angle_beta   90.00
_cell.angle_gamma   90.00
#
_symmetry.space_group_name_H-M   'P 1'
#
loop_
_entity.id
_entity.type
_entity.pdbx_description
1 polymer ?
#
loop_
_entity_poly.entity_id
_entity_poly.type
_entity_poly.pdbx_seq_one_letter_code
_entity_poly.pdbx_strand_id
1 'polypeptide(L)'
;MDQILHGVLLSDKSDEEKKLCIDHILSCSLSSEQQQSIASVCWAMWPEGSTPPQVPVLVHALQQLPNQFIVCARRYLKDNQVAGDTSDACTLWMECETRHAEWIPVIKVLFLYMSMRPMHMLSRVVSVFQRCSPTPFSTFLLVKDLYLSTEKLASVLIKCGRLPMVGHTGAWVKQFLLLLVKCDQWQVLLTGGNDVILSVAEQLESPNSIHGSLVVLETIFLGFQENADVFLAFFPHFYDRVAPWVTSPPPTSLPTATLIYLHEFLQGLLFAFPGHPFVQAKLSHLCSMLPPLSPSFDVEAIGEELRWKNCKHGDQSPFASTDTATGPHASTPSNGGADAIIHGFMGLRNVGNSCYMNAVLQGLYHTVALRKLVESTTPTPTKRKLPSTVAPSNGAAVVAAEFGLLVRQMSAQGSGCVALQHITRFRAALAAEFQTSRQQDASEFLHYLWDLVMTHFLESRAEWSHVFNGNVARHVTCSRCRAVSTTTEPFLDITVPVPTTGAGLPLLTLLRAQFATETLSGDNAYCCEVCNDRVDATKKTVIADAPPHLLVTLSRFQYNLQR
;
A
#
# COMPACT_ATOMS: atom_id res chain seq x y z
N MET A 1 -6.98 -38.93 43.38
CA MET A 1 -5.80 -38.26 42.79
C MET A 1 -5.87 -36.76 43.01
N ASP A 2 -6.98 -36.12 42.70
CA ASP A 2 -7.17 -34.67 42.89
C ASP A 2 -6.88 -34.19 44.32
N GLN A 3 -7.36 -34.92 45.34
CA GLN A 3 -7.05 -34.63 46.75
C GLN A 3 -5.56 -34.80 47.09
N ILE A 4 -4.87 -35.74 46.46
CA ILE A 4 -3.43 -35.97 46.66
C ILE A 4 -2.65 -34.81 46.04
N LEU A 5 -2.97 -34.44 44.80
CA LEU A 5 -2.35 -33.31 44.12
C LEU A 5 -2.58 -31.99 44.88
N HIS A 6 -3.81 -31.75 45.34
CA HIS A 6 -4.16 -30.60 46.14
C HIS A 6 -3.38 -30.57 47.47
N GLY A 7 -3.23 -31.72 48.14
CA GLY A 7 -2.40 -31.85 49.34
C GLY A 7 -0.91 -31.59 49.08
N VAL A 8 -0.37 -32.07 47.97
CA VAL A 8 1.03 -31.82 47.56
C VAL A 8 1.26 -30.34 47.30
N LEU A 9 0.36 -29.68 46.53
CA LEU A 9 0.47 -28.27 46.19
C LEU A 9 0.41 -27.35 47.43
N LEU A 10 -0.47 -27.65 48.38
CA LEU A 10 -0.63 -26.90 49.63
C LEU A 10 0.36 -27.29 50.74
N SER A 11 1.18 -28.31 50.54
CA SER A 11 2.12 -28.74 51.57
C SER A 11 3.23 -27.72 51.83
N ASP A 12 3.80 -27.74 53.04
CA ASP A 12 4.96 -26.91 53.43
C ASP A 12 6.30 -27.44 52.87
N LYS A 13 6.25 -28.38 51.91
CA LYS A 13 7.43 -28.97 51.27
C LYS A 13 8.10 -27.99 50.31
N SER A 14 9.39 -28.21 50.07
CA SER A 14 10.15 -27.41 49.10
C SER A 14 9.60 -27.59 47.68
N ASP A 15 9.79 -26.60 46.81
CA ASP A 15 9.33 -26.68 45.41
C ASP A 15 9.92 -27.87 44.66
N GLU A 16 11.16 -28.26 44.95
CA GLU A 16 11.80 -29.44 44.35
C GLU A 16 11.15 -30.75 44.81
N GLU A 17 10.81 -30.89 46.09
CA GLU A 17 10.06 -32.05 46.59
C GLU A 17 8.65 -32.11 45.97
N LYS A 18 7.98 -30.96 45.82
CA LYS A 18 6.66 -30.90 45.17
C LYS A 18 6.74 -31.32 43.70
N LYS A 19 7.73 -30.85 42.96
CA LYS A 19 7.97 -31.24 41.55
C LYS A 19 8.20 -32.75 41.43
N LEU A 20 9.05 -33.33 42.29
CA LEU A 20 9.29 -34.78 42.33
C LEU A 20 8.01 -35.59 42.60
N CYS A 21 7.17 -35.13 43.54
CA CYS A 21 5.88 -35.78 43.79
C CYS A 21 4.94 -35.69 42.59
N ILE A 22 4.92 -34.54 41.90
CA ILE A 22 4.11 -34.33 40.69
C ILE A 22 4.61 -35.22 39.56
N ASP A 23 5.93 -35.30 39.34
CA ASP A 23 6.53 -36.20 38.34
C ASP A 23 6.12 -37.65 38.58
N HIS A 24 6.12 -38.07 39.85
CA HIS A 24 5.68 -39.41 40.20
C HIS A 24 4.19 -39.63 39.88
N ILE A 25 3.31 -38.68 40.22
CA ILE A 25 1.88 -38.73 39.89
C ILE A 25 1.67 -38.80 38.37
N LEU A 26 2.42 -38.02 37.61
CA LEU A 26 2.30 -37.92 36.15
C LEU A 26 2.97 -39.08 35.41
N SER A 27 3.92 -39.78 36.04
CA SER A 27 4.57 -40.99 35.50
C SER A 27 3.63 -42.20 35.46
N CYS A 28 2.53 -42.17 36.20
CA CYS A 28 1.50 -43.21 36.12
C CYS A 28 0.80 -43.19 34.76
N SER A 29 0.29 -44.33 34.30
CA SER A 29 -0.51 -44.42 33.07
C SER A 29 -1.87 -43.73 33.26
N LEU A 30 -1.90 -42.40 33.11
CA LEU A 30 -3.10 -41.58 33.31
C LEU A 30 -4.05 -41.67 32.12
N SER A 31 -5.34 -41.86 32.40
CA SER A 31 -6.39 -41.65 31.39
C SER A 31 -6.53 -40.16 31.04
N SER A 32 -7.11 -39.86 29.87
CA SER A 32 -7.35 -38.47 29.45
C SER A 32 -8.24 -37.69 30.43
N GLU A 33 -9.22 -38.36 31.05
CA GLU A 33 -10.09 -37.75 32.06
C GLU A 33 -9.32 -37.37 33.34
N GLN A 34 -8.39 -38.23 33.77
CA GLN A 34 -7.51 -37.93 34.91
C GLN A 34 -6.54 -36.80 34.60
N GLN A 35 -5.95 -36.77 33.39
CA GLN A 35 -5.11 -35.66 32.95
C GLN A 35 -5.86 -34.33 32.97
N GLN A 36 -7.12 -34.34 32.51
CA GLN A 36 -7.98 -33.14 32.52
C GLN A 36 -8.36 -32.72 33.93
N SER A 37 -8.62 -33.66 34.85
CA SER A 37 -8.89 -33.35 36.26
C SER A 37 -7.68 -32.71 36.94
N ILE A 38 -6.49 -33.27 36.75
CA ILE A 38 -5.23 -32.72 37.26
C ILE A 38 -5.01 -31.30 36.72
N ALA A 39 -5.17 -31.11 35.40
CA ALA A 39 -5.06 -29.78 34.79
C ALA A 39 -6.06 -28.80 35.41
N SER A 40 -7.31 -29.21 35.63
CA SER A 40 -8.35 -28.38 36.25
C SER A 40 -7.97 -27.95 37.66
N VAL A 41 -7.41 -28.85 38.47
CA VAL A 41 -6.92 -28.53 39.82
C VAL A 41 -5.77 -27.54 39.75
N CYS A 42 -4.78 -27.76 38.88
CA CYS A 42 -3.66 -26.83 38.70
C CYS A 42 -4.12 -25.44 38.26
N TRP A 43 -5.08 -25.36 37.33
CA TRP A 43 -5.63 -24.08 36.86
C TRP A 43 -6.50 -23.37 37.89
N ALA A 44 -7.19 -24.11 38.77
CA ALA A 44 -7.99 -23.57 39.86
C ALA A 44 -7.11 -23.07 41.02
N MET A 45 -5.98 -23.74 41.27
CA MET A 45 -5.01 -23.34 42.28
C MET A 45 -4.08 -22.21 41.84
N TRP A 46 -4.17 -21.78 40.57
CA TRP A 46 -3.36 -20.71 40.04
C TRP A 46 -3.78 -19.35 40.62
N PRO A 47 -2.95 -18.69 41.44
CA PRO A 47 -3.32 -17.43 42.08
C PRO A 47 -3.49 -16.31 41.05
N GLU A 48 -4.56 -15.52 41.16
CA GLU A 48 -4.79 -14.36 40.29
C GLU A 48 -3.64 -13.35 40.44
N GLY A 49 -3.06 -12.92 39.32
CA GLY A 49 -1.96 -11.94 39.29
C GLY A 49 -0.58 -12.48 39.72
N SER A 50 -0.44 -13.78 39.96
CA SER A 50 0.86 -14.39 40.27
C SER A 50 1.72 -14.58 39.00
N THR A 51 3.04 -14.53 39.15
CA THR A 51 4.01 -14.76 38.06
C THR A 51 4.48 -16.23 38.04
N PRO A 52 4.89 -16.80 36.90
CA PRO A 52 5.47 -18.15 36.83
C PRO A 52 6.60 -18.44 37.83
N PRO A 53 7.54 -17.51 38.13
CA PRO A 53 8.52 -17.73 39.20
C PRO A 53 7.91 -17.74 40.62
N GLN A 54 6.68 -17.25 40.81
CA GLN A 54 5.93 -17.35 42.08
C GLN A 54 5.08 -18.63 42.16
N VAL A 55 4.90 -19.37 41.06
CA VAL A 55 4.19 -20.66 41.00
C VAL A 55 4.94 -21.70 40.14
N PRO A 56 6.24 -21.96 40.41
CA PRO A 56 7.08 -22.83 39.57
C PRO A 56 6.58 -24.27 39.56
N VAL A 57 5.93 -24.70 40.63
CA VAL A 57 5.36 -26.06 40.78
C VAL A 57 4.13 -26.26 39.88
N LEU A 58 3.27 -25.24 39.75
CA LEU A 58 2.07 -25.32 38.88
C LEU A 58 2.44 -25.28 37.41
N VAL A 59 3.40 -24.42 37.03
CA VAL A 59 3.94 -24.37 35.66
C VAL A 59 4.52 -25.73 35.28
N HIS A 60 5.34 -26.32 36.15
CA HIS A 60 5.94 -27.64 35.94
C HIS A 60 4.89 -28.73 35.74
N ALA A 61 3.85 -28.77 36.58
CA ALA A 61 2.75 -29.72 36.44
C ALA A 61 2.00 -29.57 35.11
N LEU A 62 1.64 -28.33 34.74
CA LEU A 62 0.89 -28.06 33.51
C LEU A 62 1.72 -28.30 32.25
N GLN A 63 3.04 -28.07 32.27
CA GLN A 63 3.93 -28.31 31.13
C GLN A 63 4.06 -29.79 30.74
N GLN A 64 3.80 -30.70 31.68
CA GLN A 64 3.82 -32.14 31.46
C GLN A 64 2.48 -32.71 30.99
N LEU A 65 1.41 -31.91 31.05
CA LEU A 65 0.09 -32.30 30.57
C LEU A 65 -0.11 -31.84 29.13
N PRO A 66 -0.78 -32.65 28.28
CA PRO A 66 -0.97 -32.28 26.88
C PRO A 66 -1.91 -31.07 26.72
N ASN A 67 -1.62 -30.24 25.72
CA ASN A 67 -2.46 -29.10 25.28
C ASN A 67 -2.72 -28.00 26.31
N GLN A 68 -1.95 -27.91 27.40
CA GLN A 68 -2.19 -26.86 28.40
C GLN A 68 -1.71 -25.47 27.94
N PHE A 69 -0.75 -25.40 27.02
CA PHE A 69 -0.29 -24.13 26.48
C PHE A 69 -1.36 -23.42 25.63
N ILE A 70 -2.13 -24.16 24.82
CA ILE A 70 -3.27 -23.56 24.10
C ILE A 70 -4.40 -23.15 25.05
N VAL A 71 -4.61 -23.88 26.16
CA VAL A 71 -5.58 -23.48 27.19
C VAL A 71 -5.16 -22.15 27.83
N CYS A 72 -3.88 -22.02 28.16
CA CYS A 72 -3.25 -20.78 28.64
C CYS A 72 -3.51 -19.61 27.69
N ALA A 73 -3.15 -19.76 26.40
CA ALA A 73 -3.34 -18.72 25.40
C ALA A 73 -4.82 -18.34 25.19
N ARG A 74 -5.73 -19.32 25.20
CA ARG A 74 -7.18 -19.06 25.09
C ARG A 74 -7.72 -18.32 26.30
N ARG A 75 -7.25 -18.66 27.51
CA ARG A 75 -7.62 -17.95 28.75
C ARG A 75 -7.18 -16.49 28.67
N TYR A 76 -5.95 -16.24 28.26
CA TYR A 76 -5.40 -14.91 28.06
C TYR A 76 -6.20 -14.06 27.05
N LEU A 77 -6.58 -14.65 25.90
CA LEU A 77 -7.34 -13.95 24.86
C LEU A 77 -8.81 -13.71 25.21
N LYS A 78 -9.37 -14.47 26.17
CA LYS A 78 -10.78 -14.35 26.57
C LYS A 78 -11.01 -13.26 27.62
N ASP A 79 -9.97 -12.86 28.35
CA ASP A 79 -10.08 -11.82 29.37
C ASP A 79 -10.22 -10.44 28.72
N ASN A 80 -11.40 -9.83 28.93
CA ASN A 80 -11.77 -8.53 28.37
C ASN A 80 -11.25 -7.35 29.21
N GLN A 81 -10.57 -7.59 30.34
CA GLN A 81 -10.01 -6.48 31.12
C GLN A 81 -8.91 -5.76 30.33
N VAL A 82 -9.01 -4.42 30.30
CA VAL A 82 -8.02 -3.51 29.73
C VAL A 82 -6.65 -3.88 30.29
N ALA A 83 -5.63 -3.93 29.44
CA ALA A 83 -4.25 -4.27 29.79
C ALA A 83 -3.63 -3.20 30.71
N GLY A 84 -4.13 -3.10 31.94
CA GLY A 84 -3.56 -2.35 33.04
C GLY A 84 -2.87 -3.32 33.98
N ASP A 85 -1.54 -3.18 34.06
CA ASP A 85 -0.58 -3.56 35.13
C ASP A 85 -0.67 -4.92 35.85
N THR A 86 -1.61 -5.80 35.51
CA THR A 86 -1.64 -7.15 36.04
C THR A 86 -0.73 -8.01 35.18
N SER A 87 0.45 -8.30 35.73
CA SER A 87 1.38 -9.33 35.28
C SER A 87 0.65 -10.67 35.17
N ASP A 88 0.08 -10.92 34.01
CA ASP A 88 -0.78 -12.06 33.73
C ASP A 88 0.13 -13.27 33.54
N ALA A 89 0.06 -14.22 34.47
CA ALA A 89 0.90 -15.41 34.50
C ALA A 89 0.94 -16.18 33.17
N CYS A 90 -0.17 -16.11 32.42
CA CYS A 90 -0.29 -16.66 31.08
C CYS A 90 0.71 -16.02 30.10
N THR A 91 0.90 -14.69 30.18
CA THR A 91 1.85 -13.94 29.34
C THR A 91 3.27 -14.36 29.61
N LEU A 92 3.64 -14.50 30.87
CA LEU A 92 4.99 -14.90 31.25
C LEU A 92 5.28 -16.37 30.89
N TRP A 93 4.29 -17.28 30.99
CA TRP A 93 4.48 -18.63 30.46
C TRP A 93 4.65 -18.59 28.93
N MET A 94 3.85 -17.80 28.21
CA MET A 94 4.06 -17.60 26.77
C MET A 94 5.46 -17.06 26.44
N GLU A 95 6.03 -16.14 27.24
CA GLU A 95 7.39 -15.64 27.04
C GLU A 95 8.49 -16.68 27.25
N CYS A 96 8.31 -17.60 28.19
CA CYS A 96 9.32 -18.62 28.52
C CYS A 96 9.20 -19.91 27.67
N GLU A 97 8.08 -20.14 27.00
CA GLU A 97 7.85 -21.37 26.24
C GLU A 97 8.60 -21.35 24.90
N THR A 98 9.52 -22.30 24.72
CA THR A 98 10.37 -22.41 23.52
C THR A 98 10.00 -23.59 22.63
N ARG A 99 9.15 -24.52 23.09
CA ARG A 99 8.79 -25.73 22.33
C ARG A 99 7.90 -25.37 21.15
N HIS A 100 8.38 -25.63 19.93
CA HIS A 100 7.64 -25.34 18.69
C HIS A 100 6.28 -26.05 18.61
N ALA A 101 6.20 -27.28 19.12
CA ALA A 101 4.98 -28.09 19.08
C ALA A 101 3.81 -27.42 19.83
N GLU A 102 4.09 -26.76 20.95
CA GLU A 102 3.10 -26.05 21.76
C GLU A 102 2.62 -24.76 21.07
N TRP A 103 3.50 -24.07 20.35
CA TRP A 103 3.17 -22.82 19.66
C TRP A 103 2.27 -23.01 18.43
N ILE A 104 2.35 -24.14 17.72
CA ILE A 104 1.52 -24.42 16.53
C ILE A 104 0.02 -24.14 16.77
N PRO A 105 -0.64 -24.75 17.78
CA PRO A 105 -2.06 -24.52 18.03
C PRO A 105 -2.35 -23.08 18.51
N VAL A 106 -1.42 -22.43 19.23
CA VAL A 106 -1.57 -21.03 19.66
C VAL A 106 -1.53 -20.06 18.48
N ILE A 107 -0.58 -20.23 17.56
CA ILE A 107 -0.46 -19.41 16.34
C ILE A 107 -1.74 -19.46 15.50
N LYS A 108 -2.32 -20.66 15.35
CA LYS A 108 -3.62 -20.84 14.67
C LYS A 108 -4.72 -20.02 15.34
N VAL A 109 -4.81 -20.06 16.68
CA VAL A 109 -5.80 -19.30 17.44
C VAL A 109 -5.57 -17.79 17.31
N LEU A 110 -4.32 -17.32 17.35
CA LEU A 110 -4.00 -15.90 17.20
C LEU A 110 -4.44 -15.37 15.82
N PHE A 111 -4.07 -16.05 14.73
CA PHE A 111 -4.48 -15.62 13.39
C PHE A 111 -5.99 -15.76 13.15
N LEU A 112 -6.63 -16.81 13.69
CA LEU A 112 -8.08 -16.94 13.64
C LEU A 112 -8.77 -15.79 14.40
N TYR A 113 -8.28 -15.45 15.60
CA TYR A 113 -8.78 -14.33 16.40
C TYR A 113 -8.63 -13.00 15.65
N MET A 114 -7.45 -12.74 15.07
CA MET A 114 -7.20 -11.57 14.23
C MET A 114 -8.13 -11.52 13.01
N SER A 115 -8.46 -12.65 12.40
CA SER A 115 -9.35 -12.69 11.23
C SER A 115 -10.79 -12.29 11.59
N MET A 116 -11.24 -12.59 12.82
CA MET A 116 -12.63 -12.39 13.25
C MET A 116 -12.86 -11.08 14.00
N ARG A 117 -11.82 -10.45 14.55
CA ARG A 117 -11.94 -9.26 15.41
C ARG A 117 -11.44 -7.98 14.73
N PRO A 118 -12.08 -6.82 14.99
CA PRO A 118 -11.60 -5.53 14.53
C PRO A 118 -10.33 -5.11 15.28
N MET A 119 -9.59 -4.16 14.71
CA MET A 119 -8.28 -3.70 15.20
C MET A 119 -8.25 -3.31 16.69
N HIS A 120 -9.24 -2.55 17.16
CA HIS A 120 -9.30 -2.08 18.55
C HIS A 120 -9.45 -3.22 19.59
N MET A 121 -9.83 -4.42 19.17
CA MET A 121 -9.94 -5.61 20.04
C MET A 121 -8.68 -6.49 20.05
N LEU A 122 -7.59 -6.05 19.39
CA LEU A 122 -6.36 -6.83 19.24
C LEU A 122 -5.28 -6.49 20.28
N SER A 123 -5.57 -5.71 21.33
CA SER A 123 -4.58 -5.27 22.33
C SER A 123 -3.80 -6.44 22.97
N ARG A 124 -4.48 -7.55 23.28
CA ARG A 124 -3.86 -8.78 23.81
C ARG A 124 -2.96 -9.46 22.78
N VAL A 125 -3.37 -9.51 21.50
CA VAL A 125 -2.53 -10.05 20.42
C VAL A 125 -1.30 -9.18 20.20
N VAL A 126 -1.45 -7.85 20.25
CA VAL A 126 -0.34 -6.90 20.20
C VAL A 126 0.65 -7.18 21.33
N SER A 127 0.17 -7.39 22.55
CA SER A 127 1.04 -7.71 23.70
C SER A 127 1.83 -9.02 23.48
N VAL A 128 1.18 -10.07 22.97
CA VAL A 128 1.86 -11.32 22.62
C VAL A 128 2.93 -11.08 21.55
N PHE A 129 2.61 -10.35 20.48
CA PHE A 129 3.53 -10.08 19.39
C PHE A 129 4.73 -9.23 19.83
N GLN A 130 4.53 -8.31 20.77
CA GLN A 130 5.60 -7.46 21.30
C GLN A 130 6.51 -8.21 22.25
N ARG A 131 5.96 -9.09 23.11
CA ARG A 131 6.69 -9.71 24.23
C ARG A 131 7.23 -11.10 23.93
N CYS A 132 6.57 -11.89 23.09
CA CYS A 132 6.96 -13.26 22.78
C CYS A 132 7.70 -13.31 21.44
N SER A 133 8.90 -13.89 21.43
CA SER A 133 9.60 -14.16 20.17
C SER A 133 8.85 -15.22 19.36
N PRO A 134 8.59 -15.00 18.06
CA PRO A 134 7.96 -16.03 17.24
C PRO A 134 8.93 -17.20 17.05
N THR A 135 8.43 -18.41 17.29
CA THR A 135 9.06 -19.61 16.72
C THR A 135 9.10 -19.47 15.19
N PRO A 136 10.08 -20.08 14.48
CA PRO A 136 10.21 -19.96 13.03
C PRO A 136 9.11 -20.75 12.30
N PHE A 137 7.85 -20.43 12.55
CA PHE A 137 6.69 -21.22 12.16
C PHE A 137 6.48 -21.29 10.65
N SER A 138 7.06 -20.36 9.89
CA SER A 138 7.13 -20.50 8.44
C SER A 138 7.79 -21.81 8.01
N THR A 139 8.73 -22.35 8.80
CA THR A 139 9.47 -23.57 8.45
C THR A 139 8.63 -24.85 8.59
N PHE A 140 7.67 -24.90 9.51
CA PHE A 140 6.91 -26.12 9.83
C PHE A 140 5.38 -26.02 9.69
N LEU A 141 4.80 -24.81 9.69
CA LEU A 141 3.36 -24.61 9.51
C LEU A 141 3.01 -24.50 8.01
N LEU A 142 1.77 -24.84 7.65
CA LEU A 142 1.21 -24.62 6.32
C LEU A 142 -0.04 -23.72 6.42
N VAL A 143 -0.27 -22.88 5.41
CA VAL A 143 -1.42 -21.96 5.38
C VAL A 143 -2.75 -22.70 5.48
N LYS A 144 -2.87 -23.89 4.88
CA LYS A 144 -4.08 -24.73 4.97
C LYS A 144 -4.45 -25.08 6.42
N ASP A 145 -3.48 -25.14 7.32
CA ASP A 145 -3.68 -25.48 8.72
C ASP A 145 -4.21 -24.31 9.56
N LEU A 146 -4.26 -23.10 8.99
CA LEU A 146 -4.88 -21.92 9.58
C LEU A 146 -6.40 -21.90 9.37
N TYR A 147 -6.93 -22.67 8.41
CA TYR A 147 -8.36 -22.71 8.05
C TYR A 147 -8.96 -21.33 7.73
N LEU A 148 -8.17 -20.45 7.09
CA LEU A 148 -8.59 -19.12 6.66
C LEU A 148 -8.72 -19.07 5.13
N SER A 149 -9.74 -18.37 4.64
CA SER A 149 -9.87 -18.05 3.21
C SER A 149 -8.80 -17.04 2.78
N THR A 150 -8.54 -16.94 1.48
CA THR A 150 -7.62 -15.95 0.89
C THR A 150 -7.94 -14.52 1.33
N GLU A 151 -9.22 -14.15 1.34
CA GLU A 151 -9.69 -12.82 1.81
C GLU A 151 -9.37 -12.59 3.30
N LYS A 152 -9.63 -13.59 4.15
CA LYS A 152 -9.32 -13.50 5.58
C LYS A 152 -7.82 -13.44 5.83
N LEU A 153 -7.02 -14.19 5.07
CA LEU A 153 -5.55 -14.12 5.14
C LEU A 153 -5.05 -12.73 4.74
N ALA A 154 -5.60 -12.12 3.68
CA ALA A 154 -5.25 -10.76 3.27
C ALA A 154 -5.63 -9.74 4.34
N SER A 155 -6.83 -9.87 4.92
CA SER A 155 -7.26 -9.04 6.05
C SER A 155 -6.32 -9.16 7.26
N VAL A 156 -5.90 -10.37 7.61
CA VAL A 156 -4.92 -10.61 8.69
C VAL A 156 -3.58 -9.99 8.35
N LEU A 157 -3.09 -10.12 7.11
CA LEU A 157 -1.83 -9.52 6.66
C LEU A 157 -1.86 -7.99 6.79
N ILE A 158 -2.92 -7.34 6.31
CA ILE A 158 -3.11 -5.89 6.45
C ILE A 158 -3.14 -5.49 7.92
N LYS A 159 -3.83 -6.27 8.77
CA LYS A 159 -3.85 -6.04 10.21
C LYS A 159 -2.44 -6.15 10.81
N CYS A 160 -1.67 -7.17 10.45
CA CYS A 160 -0.28 -7.34 10.88
C CYS A 160 0.58 -6.10 10.59
N GLY A 161 0.48 -5.51 9.39
CA GLY A 161 1.23 -4.29 9.04
C GLY A 161 0.84 -3.03 9.82
N ARG A 162 -0.38 -2.99 10.38
CA ARG A 162 -0.90 -1.88 11.19
C ARG A 162 -0.68 -2.06 12.69
N LEU A 163 -0.18 -3.22 13.13
CA LEU A 163 0.23 -3.39 14.53
C LEU A 163 1.47 -2.52 14.82
N PRO A 164 1.65 -2.00 16.04
CA PRO A 164 2.86 -1.26 16.40
C PRO A 164 4.10 -2.16 16.31
N MET A 165 5.08 -1.81 15.47
CA MET A 165 6.29 -2.60 15.18
C MET A 165 7.33 -2.61 16.31
N VAL A 166 6.86 -2.77 17.55
CA VAL A 166 7.66 -2.77 18.78
C VAL A 166 7.98 -4.21 19.19
N GLY A 167 9.13 -4.41 19.85
CA GLY A 167 9.55 -5.71 20.38
C GLY A 167 9.68 -6.76 19.27
N HIS A 168 9.02 -7.92 19.44
CA HIS A 168 9.06 -9.00 18.47
C HIS A 168 8.05 -8.88 17.32
N THR A 169 7.27 -7.79 17.23
CA THR A 169 6.18 -7.66 16.26
C THR A 169 6.67 -7.77 14.81
N GLY A 170 7.78 -7.11 14.46
CA GLY A 170 8.36 -7.22 13.11
C GLY A 170 8.78 -8.65 12.76
N ALA A 171 9.28 -9.42 13.74
CA ALA A 171 9.63 -10.82 13.54
C ALA A 171 8.40 -11.70 13.31
N TRP A 172 7.28 -11.44 14.00
CA TRP A 172 6.01 -12.13 13.77
C TRP A 172 5.49 -11.91 12.36
N VAL A 173 5.53 -10.65 11.91
CA VAL A 173 5.11 -10.26 10.55
C VAL A 173 6.03 -10.89 9.51
N LYS A 174 7.36 -10.89 9.73
CA LYS A 174 8.34 -11.61 8.89
C LYS A 174 8.00 -13.09 8.76
N GLN A 175 7.74 -13.78 9.88
CA GLN A 175 7.37 -15.21 9.84
C GLN A 175 6.04 -15.44 9.10
N PHE A 176 5.06 -14.54 9.22
CA PHE A 176 3.82 -14.65 8.47
C PHE A 176 4.01 -14.43 6.97
N LEU A 177 4.81 -13.43 6.56
CA LEU A 177 5.19 -13.22 5.16
C LEU A 177 5.90 -14.45 4.59
N LEU A 178 6.89 -14.99 5.28
CA LEU A 178 7.61 -16.19 4.86
C LEU A 178 6.71 -17.43 4.76
N LEU A 179 5.72 -17.57 5.65
CA LEU A 179 4.72 -18.63 5.58
C LEU A 179 3.86 -18.51 4.31
N LEU A 180 3.42 -17.28 3.98
CA LEU A 180 2.63 -17.01 2.77
C LEU A 180 3.44 -17.30 1.50
N VAL A 181 4.72 -16.89 1.46
CA VAL A 181 5.65 -17.17 0.36
C VAL A 181 5.87 -18.67 0.19
N LYS A 182 6.17 -19.39 1.28
CA LYS A 182 6.37 -20.84 1.25
C LYS A 182 5.15 -21.59 0.71
N CYS A 183 3.95 -21.10 1.01
CA CYS A 183 2.69 -21.72 0.58
C CYS A 183 2.12 -21.11 -0.72
N ASP A 184 2.94 -20.38 -1.48
CA ASP A 184 2.57 -19.76 -2.76
C ASP A 184 1.28 -18.90 -2.70
N GLN A 185 1.04 -18.23 -1.56
CA GLN A 185 -0.14 -17.38 -1.36
C GLN A 185 0.04 -15.99 -1.98
N TRP A 186 0.34 -15.96 -3.27
CA TRP A 186 0.66 -14.73 -3.99
C TRP A 186 -0.49 -13.73 -4.00
N GLN A 187 -1.73 -14.18 -4.19
CA GLN A 187 -2.91 -13.30 -4.15
C GLN A 187 -3.09 -12.58 -2.80
N VAL A 188 -2.71 -13.22 -1.69
CA VAL A 188 -2.72 -12.60 -0.36
C VAL A 188 -1.65 -11.51 -0.26
N LEU A 189 -0.43 -11.83 -0.68
CA LEU A 189 0.69 -10.89 -0.71
C LEU A 189 0.42 -9.70 -1.63
N LEU A 190 -0.26 -9.92 -2.76
CA LEU A 190 -0.69 -8.87 -3.68
C LEU A 190 -1.73 -7.94 -3.06
N THR A 191 -2.77 -8.52 -2.46
CA THR A 191 -3.91 -7.77 -1.96
C THR A 191 -3.55 -6.98 -0.70
N GLY A 192 -2.73 -7.55 0.19
CA GLY A 192 -2.39 -6.95 1.47
C GLY A 192 -0.98 -6.36 1.58
N GLY A 193 -0.03 -6.76 0.71
CA GLY A 193 1.38 -6.39 0.84
C GLY A 193 1.63 -4.88 0.69
N ASN A 194 0.93 -4.21 -0.23
CA ASN A 194 1.06 -2.77 -0.42
C ASN A 194 0.65 -1.98 0.82
N ASP A 195 -0.49 -2.33 1.43
CA ASP A 195 -0.94 -1.76 2.70
C ASP A 195 0.08 -2.00 3.82
N VAL A 196 0.69 -3.20 3.88
CA VAL A 196 1.73 -3.51 4.86
C VAL A 196 2.95 -2.63 4.64
N ILE A 197 3.47 -2.51 3.43
CA ILE A 197 4.64 -1.68 3.12
C ILE A 197 4.40 -0.23 3.53
N LEU A 198 3.24 0.35 3.15
CA LEU A 198 2.89 1.72 3.50
C LEU A 198 2.74 1.92 5.02
N SER A 199 1.94 1.06 5.67
CA SER A 199 1.70 1.17 7.12
C SER A 199 2.99 0.97 7.94
N VAL A 200 3.90 0.13 7.47
CA VAL A 200 5.17 -0.13 8.14
C VAL A 200 6.19 0.97 7.88
N ALA A 201 6.22 1.52 6.65
CA ALA A 201 7.06 2.65 6.31
C ALA A 201 6.70 3.88 7.15
N GLU A 202 5.40 4.19 7.32
CA GLU A 202 4.95 5.27 8.22
C GLU A 202 5.49 5.12 9.64
N GLN A 203 5.56 3.88 10.16
CA GLN A 203 6.08 3.60 11.49
C GLN A 203 7.60 3.79 11.64
N LEU A 204 8.36 4.02 10.56
CA LEU A 204 9.77 4.41 10.65
C LEU A 204 9.94 5.78 11.35
N GLU A 205 8.91 6.62 11.37
CA GLU A 205 8.96 7.93 12.05
C GLU A 205 9.09 7.82 13.58
N SER A 206 8.72 6.67 14.17
CA SER A 206 8.78 6.47 15.62
C SER A 206 9.99 5.61 16.03
N PRO A 207 10.86 6.10 16.96
CA PRO A 207 12.10 5.41 17.33
C PRO A 207 11.92 3.96 17.80
N ASN A 208 10.83 3.67 18.50
CA ASN A 208 10.56 2.35 19.09
C ASN A 208 10.12 1.31 18.06
N SER A 209 9.70 1.72 16.87
CA SER A 209 9.25 0.84 15.78
C SER A 209 10.24 0.68 14.65
N ILE A 210 11.33 1.45 14.62
CA ILE A 210 12.30 1.44 13.52
C ILE A 210 12.82 0.04 13.23
N HIS A 211 13.32 -0.66 14.24
CA HIS A 211 13.92 -1.98 14.02
C HIS A 211 12.89 -2.98 13.47
N GLY A 212 11.70 -3.05 14.08
CA GLY A 212 10.64 -3.94 13.60
C GLY A 212 10.16 -3.58 12.19
N SER A 213 10.07 -2.29 11.87
CA SER A 213 9.71 -1.82 10.53
C SER A 213 10.78 -2.16 9.48
N LEU A 214 12.06 -1.97 9.80
CA LEU A 214 13.16 -2.34 8.91
C LEU A 214 13.16 -3.85 8.63
N VAL A 215 12.95 -4.70 9.64
CA VAL A 215 12.86 -6.16 9.46
C VAL A 215 11.78 -6.56 8.45
N VAL A 216 10.60 -5.93 8.50
CA VAL A 216 9.50 -6.23 7.59
C VAL A 216 9.78 -5.71 6.18
N LEU A 217 10.27 -4.48 6.06
CA LEU A 217 10.61 -3.88 4.76
C LEU A 217 11.77 -4.61 4.08
N GLU A 218 12.80 -5.01 4.83
CA GLU A 218 13.89 -5.87 4.36
C GLU A 218 13.35 -7.20 3.83
N THR A 219 12.49 -7.86 4.62
CA THR A 219 11.87 -9.13 4.22
C THR A 219 11.11 -9.02 2.91
N ILE A 220 10.42 -7.89 2.66
CA ILE A 220 9.64 -7.69 1.44
C ILE A 220 10.53 -7.25 0.27
N PHE A 221 11.37 -6.22 0.45
CA PHE A 221 12.17 -5.64 -0.64
C PHE A 221 13.31 -6.57 -1.06
N LEU A 222 14.07 -7.15 -0.13
CA LEU A 222 15.11 -8.14 -0.46
C LEU A 222 14.53 -9.54 -0.66
N GLY A 223 13.29 -9.78 -0.23
CA GLY A 223 12.56 -10.99 -0.59
C GLY A 223 12.14 -11.01 -2.05
N PHE A 224 11.47 -9.95 -2.49
CA PHE A 224 10.80 -9.89 -3.78
C PHE A 224 11.67 -9.25 -4.88
N GLN A 225 12.86 -9.79 -5.08
CA GLN A 225 13.86 -9.25 -6.02
C GLN A 225 13.45 -9.39 -7.50
N GLU A 226 12.59 -10.36 -7.83
CA GLU A 226 12.14 -10.64 -9.21
C GLU A 226 11.32 -9.50 -9.83
N ASN A 227 10.77 -8.60 -9.00
CA ASN A 227 9.98 -7.48 -9.49
C ASN A 227 10.37 -6.19 -8.77
N ALA A 228 11.28 -5.45 -9.41
CA ALA A 228 11.71 -4.14 -8.94
C ALA A 228 10.56 -3.13 -8.84
N ASP A 229 9.43 -3.30 -9.54
CA ASP A 229 8.33 -2.32 -9.53
C ASP A 229 7.77 -2.09 -8.13
N VAL A 230 7.67 -3.13 -7.30
CA VAL A 230 7.20 -3.01 -5.91
C VAL A 230 8.19 -2.15 -5.12
N PHE A 231 9.47 -2.50 -5.14
CA PHE A 231 10.50 -1.71 -4.46
C PHE A 231 10.52 -0.26 -4.95
N LEU A 232 10.54 -0.03 -6.27
CA LEU A 232 10.60 1.30 -6.87
C LEU A 232 9.35 2.14 -6.59
N ALA A 233 8.16 1.53 -6.56
CA ALA A 233 6.92 2.22 -6.24
C ALA A 233 6.91 2.73 -4.79
N PHE A 234 7.48 1.95 -3.86
CA PHE A 234 7.51 2.29 -2.44
C PHE A 234 8.81 2.94 -1.96
N PHE A 235 9.85 2.99 -2.81
CA PHE A 235 11.15 3.56 -2.48
C PHE A 235 11.07 4.99 -1.92
N PRO A 236 10.25 5.93 -2.47
CA PRO A 236 10.13 7.26 -1.87
C PRO A 236 9.62 7.23 -0.43
N HIS A 237 8.61 6.40 -0.13
CA HIS A 237 8.02 6.28 1.21
C HIS A 237 9.03 5.78 2.25
N PHE A 238 9.96 4.92 1.83
CA PHE A 238 11.08 4.45 2.65
C PHE A 238 12.19 5.50 2.73
N TYR A 239 12.69 5.97 1.59
CA TYR A 239 13.84 6.88 1.50
C TYR A 239 13.60 8.20 2.23
N ASP A 240 12.44 8.82 2.05
CA ASP A 240 12.16 10.15 2.62
C ASP A 240 12.10 10.10 4.16
N ARG A 241 11.88 8.92 4.75
CA ARG A 241 11.89 8.70 6.21
C ARG A 241 13.26 8.30 6.76
N VAL A 242 14.04 7.57 5.98
CA VAL A 242 15.36 7.08 6.38
C VAL A 242 16.45 8.13 6.17
N ALA A 243 16.40 8.89 5.07
CA ALA A 243 17.44 9.87 4.74
C ALA A 243 17.68 10.91 5.85
N PRO A 244 16.64 11.47 6.52
CA PRO A 244 16.82 12.41 7.62
C PRO A 244 17.64 11.87 8.80
N TRP A 245 17.63 10.56 9.05
CA TRP A 245 18.43 9.95 10.12
C TRP A 245 19.94 10.11 9.92
N VAL A 246 20.35 10.35 8.67
CA VAL A 246 21.74 10.34 8.24
C VAL A 246 22.19 11.74 7.78
N THR A 247 21.30 12.58 7.22
CA THR A 247 21.68 13.82 6.52
C THR A 247 21.72 15.12 7.35
N SER A 248 21.18 15.23 8.59
CA SER A 248 21.27 16.46 9.41
C SER A 248 20.75 16.36 10.87
N PRO A 249 21.35 17.07 11.86
CA PRO A 249 22.56 16.73 12.62
C PRO A 249 22.27 15.91 13.91
N PRO A 250 23.29 15.36 14.61
CA PRO A 250 24.20 14.27 14.23
C PRO A 250 23.48 12.90 14.15
N PRO A 251 24.15 11.80 13.73
CA PRO A 251 23.59 10.44 13.73
C PRO A 251 23.39 9.85 15.15
N THR A 252 23.04 10.68 16.15
CA THR A 252 23.00 10.33 17.57
C THR A 252 21.62 9.97 18.10
N SER A 253 20.54 10.12 17.32
CA SER A 253 19.21 9.71 17.80
C SER A 253 19.00 8.20 17.79
N LEU A 254 19.72 7.46 16.92
CA LEU A 254 19.57 6.03 16.75
C LEU A 254 20.78 5.23 17.24
N PRO A 255 20.57 4.03 17.82
CA PRO A 255 21.67 3.16 18.23
C PRO A 255 22.55 2.77 17.04
N THR A 256 23.88 2.69 17.24
CA THR A 256 24.85 2.28 16.20
C THR A 256 24.49 0.95 15.54
N ALA A 257 24.00 -0.02 16.32
CA ALA A 257 23.56 -1.31 15.80
C ALA A 257 22.43 -1.18 14.76
N THR A 258 21.52 -0.23 14.95
CA THR A 258 20.42 0.06 14.00
C THR A 258 20.96 0.70 12.73
N LEU A 259 21.94 1.59 12.84
CA LEU A 259 22.58 2.21 11.68
C LEU A 259 23.43 1.21 10.87
N ILE A 260 24.10 0.27 11.55
CA ILE A 260 24.81 -0.84 10.89
C ILE A 260 23.80 -1.72 10.17
N TYR A 261 22.73 -2.16 10.83
CA TYR A 261 21.67 -2.96 10.20
C TYR A 261 21.04 -2.26 8.99
N LEU A 262 20.79 -0.95 9.10
CA LEU A 262 20.33 -0.15 7.98
C LEU A 262 21.36 -0.18 6.83
N HIS A 263 22.66 -0.02 7.12
CA HIS A 263 23.70 -0.06 6.10
C HIS A 263 23.74 -1.43 5.40
N GLU A 264 23.64 -2.53 6.13
CA GLU A 264 23.54 -3.90 5.57
C GLU A 264 22.34 -4.00 4.61
N PHE A 265 21.18 -3.53 5.05
CA PHE A 265 19.97 -3.50 4.23
C PHE A 265 20.13 -2.65 2.96
N LEU A 266 20.70 -1.45 3.06
CA LEU A 266 20.92 -0.58 1.90
C LEU A 266 21.91 -1.19 0.89
N GLN A 267 22.95 -1.89 1.36
CA GLN A 267 23.85 -2.64 0.48
C GLN A 267 23.10 -3.77 -0.24
N GLY A 268 22.25 -4.50 0.49
CA GLY A 268 21.37 -5.50 -0.12
C GLY A 268 20.47 -4.93 -1.21
N LEU A 269 19.89 -3.72 -1.00
CA LEU A 269 19.05 -3.06 -2.01
C LEU A 269 19.86 -2.64 -3.25
N LEU A 270 21.07 -2.13 -3.05
CA LEU A 270 21.99 -1.77 -4.14
C LEU A 270 22.35 -2.98 -5.01
N PHE A 271 22.57 -4.13 -4.37
CA PHE A 271 22.89 -5.39 -5.03
C PHE A 271 21.68 -6.03 -5.73
N ALA A 272 20.52 -6.07 -5.06
CA ALA A 272 19.31 -6.74 -5.55
C ALA A 272 18.65 -6.00 -6.74
N PHE A 273 18.80 -4.68 -6.84
CA PHE A 273 18.13 -3.87 -7.86
C PHE A 273 19.12 -3.09 -8.74
N PRO A 274 19.97 -3.79 -9.52
CA PRO A 274 20.90 -3.15 -10.45
C PRO A 274 20.13 -2.53 -11.62
N GLY A 275 20.59 -1.38 -12.13
CA GLY A 275 20.00 -0.75 -13.32
C GLY A 275 19.00 0.39 -13.05
N HIS A 276 18.95 0.89 -11.81
CA HIS A 276 18.16 2.07 -11.44
C HIS A 276 19.07 3.22 -10.95
N PRO A 277 19.69 4.00 -11.85
CA PRO A 277 20.77 4.94 -11.49
C PRO A 277 20.38 5.98 -10.44
N PHE A 278 19.14 6.50 -10.49
CA PHE A 278 18.65 7.48 -9.51
C PHE A 278 18.51 6.90 -8.09
N VAL A 279 17.98 5.69 -8.00
CA VAL A 279 17.82 4.98 -6.71
C VAL A 279 19.18 4.58 -6.18
N GLN A 280 20.04 4.05 -7.03
CA GLN A 280 21.42 3.69 -6.67
C GLN A 280 22.21 4.90 -6.16
N ALA A 281 22.18 6.03 -6.87
CA ALA A 281 22.87 7.25 -6.43
C ALA A 281 22.41 7.71 -5.03
N LYS A 282 21.10 7.67 -4.78
CA LYS A 282 20.50 8.01 -3.48
C LYS A 282 20.94 7.04 -2.37
N LEU A 283 20.87 5.74 -2.62
CA LEU A 283 21.27 4.71 -1.66
C LEU A 283 22.78 4.75 -1.38
N SER A 284 23.62 4.85 -2.41
CA SER A 284 25.07 4.98 -2.26
C SER A 284 25.46 6.22 -1.48
N HIS A 285 24.74 7.34 -1.67
CA HIS A 285 24.94 8.53 -0.86
C HIS A 285 24.68 8.27 0.62
N LEU A 286 23.56 7.63 0.99
CA LEU A 286 23.29 7.27 2.38
C LEU A 286 24.35 6.32 2.95
N CYS A 287 24.73 5.27 2.21
CA CYS A 287 25.79 4.33 2.64
C CYS A 287 27.12 5.03 2.93
N SER A 288 27.47 6.08 2.19
CA SER A 288 28.72 6.84 2.41
C SER A 288 28.78 7.60 3.74
N MET A 289 27.62 7.78 4.40
CA MET A 289 27.48 8.51 5.66
C MET A 289 27.17 7.58 6.85
N LEU A 290 26.95 6.28 6.61
CA LEU A 290 26.64 5.29 7.65
C LEU A 290 27.92 4.67 8.26
N PRO A 291 27.83 4.09 9.48
CA PRO A 291 28.96 3.37 10.08
C PRO A 291 29.49 2.26 9.16
N PRO A 292 30.81 1.99 9.15
CA PRO A 292 31.38 0.96 8.30
C PRO A 292 30.85 -0.43 8.67
N LEU A 293 30.66 -1.27 7.65
CA LEU A 293 30.27 -2.67 7.83
C LEU A 293 31.44 -3.55 8.29
N SER A 294 31.12 -4.70 8.86
CA SER A 294 32.12 -5.72 9.22
C SER A 294 32.94 -6.13 7.98
N PRO A 295 34.26 -6.42 8.13
CA PRO A 295 35.05 -7.01 7.05
C PRO A 295 34.53 -8.38 6.58
N SER A 296 33.73 -9.05 7.41
CA SER A 296 33.07 -10.33 7.10
C SER A 296 31.70 -10.16 6.43
N PHE A 297 31.24 -8.93 6.19
CA PHE A 297 29.96 -8.66 5.56
C PHE A 297 29.99 -9.10 4.09
N ASP A 298 29.03 -9.94 3.72
CA ASP A 298 28.88 -10.45 2.36
C ASP A 298 27.49 -10.06 1.82
N VAL A 299 27.50 -9.15 0.86
CA VAL A 299 26.28 -8.63 0.23
C VAL A 299 25.59 -9.69 -0.65
N GLU A 300 26.37 -10.60 -1.26
CA GLU A 300 25.83 -11.66 -2.11
C GLU A 300 25.10 -12.68 -1.23
N ALA A 301 25.69 -13.05 -0.09
CA ALA A 301 25.07 -13.94 0.88
C ALA A 301 23.71 -13.42 1.38
N ILE A 302 23.62 -12.12 1.73
CA ILE A 302 22.36 -11.50 2.17
C ILE A 302 21.33 -11.47 1.04
N GLY A 303 21.77 -11.10 -0.18
CA GLY A 303 20.93 -11.10 -1.36
C GLY A 303 20.33 -12.47 -1.64
N GLU A 304 21.13 -13.54 -1.57
CA GLU A 304 20.68 -14.91 -1.83
C GLU A 304 19.84 -15.52 -0.70
N GLU A 305 20.19 -15.23 0.57
CA GLU A 305 19.47 -15.75 1.74
C GLU A 305 18.04 -15.23 1.80
N LEU A 306 17.85 -13.94 1.50
CA LEU A 306 16.54 -13.29 1.62
C LEU A 306 15.66 -13.52 0.39
N ARG A 307 16.23 -13.82 -0.79
CA ARG A 307 15.49 -13.98 -2.05
C ARG A 307 14.42 -15.06 -1.97
N TRP A 308 13.19 -14.71 -2.33
CA TRP A 308 12.07 -15.64 -2.41
C TRP A 308 12.19 -16.53 -3.66
N LYS A 309 12.68 -17.76 -3.47
CA LYS A 309 12.98 -18.72 -4.55
C LYS A 309 11.76 -19.26 -5.29
N ASN A 310 10.57 -19.15 -4.70
CA ASN A 310 9.33 -19.66 -5.28
C ASN A 310 8.58 -18.59 -6.09
N CYS A 311 9.13 -17.38 -6.22
CA CYS A 311 8.55 -16.35 -7.07
C CYS A 311 8.52 -16.83 -8.52
N LYS A 312 7.31 -16.96 -9.06
CA LYS A 312 7.15 -17.30 -10.47
C LYS A 312 7.73 -16.16 -11.33
N HIS A 313 8.44 -16.51 -12.40
CA HIS A 313 9.10 -15.56 -13.32
C HIS A 313 8.10 -15.06 -14.37
N GLY A 314 8.48 -14.08 -15.21
CA GLY A 314 7.66 -13.47 -16.29
C GLY A 314 6.59 -14.37 -16.93
N ASP A 315 5.49 -13.87 -17.44
CA ASP A 315 4.21 -14.57 -17.67
C ASP A 315 3.63 -15.38 -16.49
N GLN A 316 4.38 -16.25 -15.80
CA GLN A 316 3.88 -17.03 -14.65
C GLN A 316 3.92 -16.26 -13.32
N SER A 317 4.64 -15.15 -13.24
CA SER A 317 4.69 -14.26 -12.08
C SER A 317 3.28 -13.82 -11.75
N PRO A 318 2.90 -13.70 -10.46
CA PRO A 318 1.60 -13.11 -10.10
C PRO A 318 1.40 -11.69 -10.68
N PHE A 319 2.49 -11.06 -11.11
CA PHE A 319 2.54 -9.75 -11.76
C PHE A 319 2.89 -9.79 -13.23
N ALA A 320 3.35 -10.92 -13.76
CA ALA A 320 3.45 -11.06 -15.19
C ALA A 320 2.13 -11.58 -15.70
N SER A 321 1.59 -10.90 -16.69
CA SER A 321 0.22 -11.14 -17.08
C SER A 321 0.12 -12.36 -17.97
N THR A 322 0.14 -13.56 -17.40
CA THR A 322 -0.61 -14.66 -18.00
C THR A 322 -2.08 -14.48 -17.69
N ASP A 323 -2.82 -14.02 -18.69
CA ASP A 323 -4.13 -14.60 -18.95
C ASP A 323 -4.06 -15.33 -20.29
N THR A 324 -3.42 -16.49 -20.25
CA THR A 324 -3.65 -17.60 -21.16
C THR A 324 -4.05 -18.80 -20.34
N ALA A 325 -5.34 -18.88 -19.95
CA ALA A 325 -6.17 -20.11 -20.00
C ALA A 325 -7.49 -19.97 -19.21
N THR A 326 -8.60 -20.11 -19.93
CA THR A 326 -9.83 -20.86 -19.56
C THR A 326 -10.34 -20.76 -18.12
N GLY A 327 -11.50 -20.09 -17.92
CA GLY A 327 -12.14 -19.92 -16.62
C GLY A 327 -12.83 -21.15 -16.01
N PRO A 328 -13.55 -20.97 -14.89
CA PRO A 328 -14.70 -21.80 -14.57
C PRO A 328 -15.95 -20.99 -14.19
N HIS A 329 -17.08 -21.43 -14.75
CA HIS A 329 -18.46 -21.19 -14.32
C HIS A 329 -19.00 -19.75 -14.34
N ALA A 330 -19.37 -19.33 -15.56
CA ALA A 330 -20.61 -18.58 -15.73
C ALA A 330 -21.78 -19.46 -15.27
N SER A 331 -22.47 -19.01 -14.23
CA SER A 331 -23.82 -19.45 -13.92
C SER A 331 -24.75 -19.03 -15.05
N THR A 332 -25.51 -19.99 -15.55
CA THR A 332 -26.53 -19.84 -16.58
C THR A 332 -27.52 -18.73 -16.21
N PRO A 333 -27.69 -17.66 -17.02
CA PRO A 333 -28.93 -16.94 -17.07
C PRO A 333 -29.87 -17.68 -18.01
N SER A 334 -31.06 -17.96 -17.49
CA SER A 334 -32.24 -18.36 -18.23
C SER A 334 -32.51 -17.45 -19.44
N ASN A 335 -32.91 -18.06 -20.55
CA ASN A 335 -33.50 -17.48 -21.76
C ASN A 335 -34.06 -16.05 -21.64
N GLY A 336 -33.55 -15.15 -22.49
CA GLY A 336 -34.26 -13.93 -22.90
C GLY A 336 -33.33 -12.80 -23.32
N GLY A 337 -33.21 -12.56 -24.63
CA GLY A 337 -32.66 -11.32 -25.20
C GLY A 337 -31.24 -11.45 -25.76
N ALA A 338 -31.12 -11.36 -27.08
CA ALA A 338 -29.84 -11.18 -27.75
C ALA A 338 -29.29 -9.78 -27.45
N ASP A 339 -28.21 -9.70 -26.67
CA ASP A 339 -27.39 -8.49 -26.56
C ASP A 339 -25.97 -8.77 -27.07
N ALA A 340 -25.47 -7.81 -27.84
CA ALA A 340 -24.32 -7.90 -28.73
C ALA A 340 -22.97 -8.09 -28.00
N ILE A 341 -22.08 -8.86 -28.61
CA ILE A 341 -20.64 -8.87 -28.29
C ILE A 341 -20.09 -7.47 -28.62
N ILE A 342 -19.68 -6.69 -27.60
CA ILE A 342 -19.14 -5.34 -27.81
C ILE A 342 -17.65 -5.46 -28.18
N HIS A 343 -17.32 -5.17 -29.45
CA HIS A 343 -15.96 -5.02 -29.95
C HIS A 343 -15.40 -3.62 -29.62
N GLY A 344 -14.11 -3.50 -29.27
CA GLY A 344 -13.39 -2.21 -29.22
C GLY A 344 -12.86 -1.75 -27.85
N PHE A 345 -12.95 -2.57 -26.80
CA PHE A 345 -12.39 -2.27 -25.48
C PHE A 345 -10.96 -2.84 -25.34
N MET A 346 -9.97 -1.96 -25.45
CA MET A 346 -8.55 -2.29 -25.26
C MET A 346 -8.02 -1.73 -23.95
N GLY A 347 -7.52 -2.58 -23.07
CA GLY A 347 -6.86 -2.19 -21.82
C GLY A 347 -5.50 -1.52 -22.03
N LEU A 348 -5.06 -0.78 -21.01
CA LEU A 348 -3.70 -0.23 -20.91
C LEU A 348 -3.03 -0.82 -19.66
N ARG A 349 -1.80 -1.34 -19.81
CA ARG A 349 -1.03 -1.89 -18.68
C ARG A 349 -0.62 -0.76 -17.75
N ASN A 350 -0.71 -0.99 -16.45
CA ASN A 350 -0.16 -0.05 -15.48
C ASN A 350 1.36 -0.22 -15.42
N VAL A 351 2.10 0.81 -15.84
CA VAL A 351 3.55 0.88 -15.78
C VAL A 351 3.95 1.75 -14.58
N GLY A 352 3.85 1.23 -13.37
CA GLY A 352 4.25 1.91 -12.12
C GLY A 352 3.37 3.10 -11.74
N ASN A 353 2.27 2.85 -11.00
CA ASN A 353 1.31 3.86 -10.54
C ASN A 353 0.74 4.80 -11.62
N SER A 354 0.80 4.37 -12.87
CA SER A 354 0.34 5.10 -14.06
C SER A 354 -1.17 5.05 -14.30
N CYS A 355 -1.97 4.65 -13.30
CA CYS A 355 -3.41 4.53 -13.47
C CYS A 355 -4.09 5.89 -13.75
N TYR A 356 -3.53 7.00 -13.26
CA TYR A 356 -3.98 8.35 -13.60
C TYR A 356 -3.89 8.60 -15.12
N MET A 357 -2.76 8.21 -15.74
CA MET A 357 -2.52 8.32 -17.17
C MET A 357 -3.43 7.37 -17.95
N ASN A 358 -3.53 6.11 -17.51
CA ASN A 358 -4.38 5.12 -18.19
C ASN A 358 -5.85 5.56 -18.18
N ALA A 359 -6.36 6.11 -17.07
CA ALA A 359 -7.74 6.60 -16.99
C ALA A 359 -8.00 7.74 -17.99
N VAL A 360 -7.07 8.72 -18.08
CA VAL A 360 -7.17 9.83 -19.05
C VAL A 360 -7.12 9.30 -20.49
N LEU A 361 -6.13 8.46 -20.82
CA LEU A 361 -5.97 7.89 -22.16
C LEU A 361 -7.20 7.07 -22.58
N GLN A 362 -7.78 6.30 -21.67
CA GLN A 362 -9.02 5.56 -21.93
C GLN A 362 -10.20 6.50 -22.17
N GLY A 363 -10.36 7.56 -21.37
CA GLY A 363 -11.42 8.55 -21.57
C GLY A 363 -11.31 9.26 -22.93
N LEU A 364 -10.09 9.66 -23.30
CA LEU A 364 -9.81 10.27 -24.61
C LEU A 364 -10.07 9.26 -25.75
N TYR A 365 -9.55 8.04 -25.63
CA TYR A 365 -9.74 6.99 -26.63
C TYR A 365 -11.22 6.68 -26.86
N HIS A 366 -12.06 6.62 -25.83
CA HIS A 366 -13.48 6.31 -25.99
C HIS A 366 -14.29 7.42 -26.65
N THR A 367 -13.70 8.61 -26.85
CA THR A 367 -14.31 9.70 -27.62
C THR A 367 -14.14 9.45 -29.12
N VAL A 368 -15.25 9.09 -29.79
CA VAL A 368 -15.26 8.72 -31.23
C VAL A 368 -14.67 9.81 -32.13
N ALA A 369 -14.99 11.08 -31.84
CA ALA A 369 -14.48 12.22 -32.62
C ALA A 369 -12.95 12.31 -32.57
N LEU A 370 -12.34 12.11 -31.38
CA LEU A 370 -10.89 12.09 -31.24
C LEU A 370 -10.26 10.92 -32.02
N ARG A 371 -10.83 9.71 -31.94
CA ARG A 371 -10.29 8.56 -32.69
C ARG A 371 -10.25 8.82 -34.19
N LYS A 372 -11.34 9.37 -34.74
CA LYS A 372 -11.42 9.72 -36.17
C LYS A 372 -10.37 10.75 -36.58
N LEU A 373 -10.08 11.74 -35.73
CA LEU A 373 -9.02 12.73 -35.99
C LEU A 373 -7.63 12.10 -35.96
N VAL A 374 -7.37 11.18 -35.01
CA VAL A 374 -6.11 10.44 -34.98
C VAL A 374 -5.95 9.56 -36.23
N GLU A 375 -7.02 8.92 -36.68
CA GLU A 375 -7.03 8.07 -37.88
C GLU A 375 -6.85 8.87 -39.18
N SER A 376 -7.43 10.07 -39.29
CA SER A 376 -7.28 10.95 -40.45
C SER A 376 -5.91 11.63 -40.53
N THR A 377 -5.19 11.72 -39.41
CA THR A 377 -3.83 12.26 -39.35
C THR A 377 -2.84 11.24 -39.93
N THR A 378 -2.10 11.59 -40.98
CA THR A 378 -1.06 10.69 -41.54
C THR A 378 0.10 10.52 -40.54
N PRO A 379 0.55 9.28 -40.25
CA PRO A 379 1.73 9.06 -39.42
C PRO A 379 2.97 9.56 -40.15
N THR A 380 3.60 10.62 -39.65
CA THR A 380 4.91 11.05 -40.11
C THR A 380 5.97 10.02 -39.68
N PRO A 381 6.74 9.44 -40.61
CA PRO A 381 7.76 8.45 -40.25
C PRO A 381 8.89 9.12 -39.46
N THR A 382 8.98 8.81 -38.17
CA THR A 382 10.11 9.22 -37.31
C THR A 382 11.37 8.40 -37.62
N LYS A 383 11.92 8.58 -38.82
CA LYS A 383 13.28 8.13 -39.16
C LYS A 383 14.32 9.10 -38.62
N ARG A 384 14.49 9.20 -37.30
CA ARG A 384 15.68 9.86 -36.73
C ARG A 384 16.04 9.23 -35.38
N LYS A 385 17.25 8.66 -35.32
CA LYS A 385 17.90 8.30 -34.05
C LYS A 385 17.85 9.52 -33.12
N LEU A 386 17.41 9.30 -31.89
CA LEU A 386 17.32 10.32 -30.84
C LEU A 386 18.72 10.93 -30.62
N PRO A 387 18.96 12.21 -30.96
CA PRO A 387 20.18 12.89 -30.54
C PRO A 387 20.03 13.27 -29.08
N SER A 388 21.02 12.89 -28.28
CA SER A 388 21.24 13.46 -26.95
C SER A 388 21.40 14.97 -27.10
N THR A 389 20.56 15.73 -26.37
CA THR A 389 20.50 17.20 -26.30
C THR A 389 19.76 17.89 -27.47
N VAL A 390 18.74 18.72 -27.16
CA VAL A 390 18.38 20.03 -27.78
C VAL A 390 16.87 20.36 -27.68
N ALA A 391 16.59 21.54 -27.11
CA ALA A 391 15.44 22.48 -27.22
C ALA A 391 13.98 22.03 -26.92
N PRO A 392 13.18 22.87 -26.21
CA PRO A 392 11.82 22.54 -25.74
C PRO A 392 10.74 22.40 -26.84
N SER A 393 10.99 22.83 -28.09
CA SER A 393 10.00 22.72 -29.19
C SER A 393 9.88 21.31 -29.80
N ASN A 394 10.86 20.43 -29.59
CA ASN A 394 10.81 19.06 -30.13
C ASN A 394 9.98 18.09 -29.28
N GLY A 395 9.66 18.44 -28.03
CA GLY A 395 8.94 17.55 -27.10
C GLY A 395 7.47 17.32 -27.48
N ALA A 396 6.75 18.38 -27.86
CA ALA A 396 5.33 18.30 -28.22
C ALA A 396 5.06 17.36 -29.40
N ALA A 397 5.92 17.40 -30.43
CA ALA A 397 5.78 16.56 -31.60
C ALA A 397 5.99 15.07 -31.30
N VAL A 398 6.96 14.75 -30.43
CA VAL A 398 7.23 13.36 -30.04
C VAL A 398 6.08 12.80 -29.20
N VAL A 399 5.59 13.56 -28.23
CA VAL A 399 4.46 13.15 -27.37
C VAL A 399 3.19 12.95 -28.21
N ALA A 400 2.86 13.89 -29.09
CA ALA A 400 1.67 13.79 -29.94
C ALA A 400 1.76 12.63 -30.93
N ALA A 401 2.94 12.35 -31.49
CA ALA A 401 3.16 11.21 -32.36
C ALA A 401 2.99 9.87 -31.62
N GLU A 402 3.59 9.72 -30.43
CA GLU A 402 3.45 8.51 -29.62
C GLU A 402 2.01 8.34 -29.07
N PHE A 403 1.31 9.43 -28.73
CA PHE A 403 -0.11 9.42 -28.39
C PHE A 403 -0.96 8.90 -29.56
N GLY A 404 -0.75 9.44 -30.76
CA GLY A 404 -1.46 9.00 -31.95
C GLY A 404 -1.15 7.54 -32.32
N LEU A 405 0.08 7.07 -32.10
CA LEU A 405 0.43 5.65 -32.27
C LEU A 405 -0.32 4.79 -31.25
N LEU A 406 -0.36 5.21 -29.99
CA LEU A 406 -1.03 4.48 -28.92
C LEU A 406 -2.54 4.33 -29.20
N VAL A 407 -3.21 5.42 -29.60
CA VAL A 407 -4.63 5.40 -29.98
C VAL A 407 -4.87 4.46 -31.16
N ARG A 408 -4.02 4.47 -32.19
CA ARG A 408 -4.14 3.54 -33.33
C ARG A 408 -3.95 2.08 -32.92
N GLN A 409 -3.04 1.79 -31.98
CA GLN A 409 -2.87 0.44 -31.43
C GLN A 409 -4.10 -0.02 -30.65
N MET A 410 -4.74 0.90 -29.91
CA MET A 410 -6.00 0.64 -29.24
C MET A 410 -7.14 0.38 -30.24
N SER A 411 -7.18 1.08 -31.38
CA SER A 411 -8.18 0.83 -32.45
C SER A 411 -7.93 -0.47 -33.22
N ALA A 412 -6.68 -0.89 -33.41
CA ALA A 412 -6.30 -2.02 -34.28
C ALA A 412 -6.58 -3.40 -33.66
N GLN A 413 -6.74 -3.50 -32.34
CA GLN A 413 -6.95 -4.75 -31.62
C GLN A 413 -8.38 -4.79 -31.08
N GLY A 414 -9.12 -5.86 -31.36
CA GLY A 414 -10.55 -5.92 -31.04
C GLY A 414 -10.89 -6.19 -29.56
N SER A 415 -9.95 -6.71 -28.79
CA SER A 415 -10.06 -7.04 -27.36
C SER A 415 -8.66 -7.35 -26.78
N GLY A 416 -8.45 -7.07 -25.49
CA GLY A 416 -7.21 -7.39 -24.78
C GLY A 416 -6.54 -6.15 -24.18
N CYS A 417 -5.22 -6.07 -24.26
CA CYS A 417 -4.44 -4.97 -23.71
C CYS A 417 -3.34 -4.56 -24.67
N VAL A 418 -3.10 -3.25 -24.82
CA VAL A 418 -2.02 -2.74 -25.65
C VAL A 418 -0.68 -3.32 -25.18
N ALA A 419 0.16 -3.73 -26.14
CA ALA A 419 1.47 -4.30 -25.84
C ALA A 419 2.34 -3.30 -25.05
N LEU A 420 3.05 -3.80 -24.05
CA LEU A 420 3.81 -3.01 -23.07
C LEU A 420 4.77 -2.00 -23.75
N GLN A 421 5.39 -2.39 -24.86
CA GLN A 421 6.30 -1.53 -25.61
C GLN A 421 5.68 -0.17 -26.01
N HIS A 422 4.39 -0.12 -26.34
CA HIS A 422 3.75 1.10 -26.83
C HIS A 422 3.47 2.07 -25.68
N ILE A 423 2.96 1.56 -24.55
CA ILE A 423 2.71 2.40 -23.37
C ILE A 423 4.02 2.86 -22.72
N THR A 424 5.07 2.03 -22.74
CA THR A 424 6.40 2.41 -22.24
C THR A 424 7.07 3.46 -23.14
N ARG A 425 6.95 3.34 -24.46
CA ARG A 425 7.44 4.36 -25.40
C ARG A 425 6.70 5.68 -25.25
N PHE A 426 5.38 5.64 -25.13
CA PHE A 426 4.57 6.83 -24.87
C PHE A 426 5.01 7.51 -23.57
N ARG A 427 5.14 6.74 -22.48
CA ARG A 427 5.59 7.27 -21.19
C ARG A 427 6.98 7.91 -21.29
N ALA A 428 7.92 7.28 -22.00
CA ALA A 428 9.27 7.80 -22.18
C ALA A 428 9.32 9.12 -22.99
N ALA A 429 8.27 9.44 -23.75
CA ALA A 429 8.17 10.71 -24.47
C ALA A 429 7.69 11.88 -23.58
N LEU A 430 7.04 11.61 -22.45
CA LEU A 430 6.46 12.63 -21.57
C LEU A 430 7.53 13.42 -20.80
N ALA A 431 7.13 14.48 -20.11
CA ALA A 431 8.00 15.22 -19.19
C ALA A 431 8.48 14.31 -18.04
N ALA A 432 9.64 14.63 -17.49
CA ALA A 432 10.33 13.80 -16.49
C ALA A 432 9.43 13.44 -15.28
N GLU A 433 8.54 14.34 -14.86
CA GLU A 433 7.61 14.12 -13.75
C GLU A 433 6.61 12.99 -14.00
N PHE A 434 6.14 12.82 -15.25
CA PHE A 434 5.22 11.76 -15.68
C PHE A 434 5.94 10.46 -16.08
N GLN A 435 7.27 10.50 -16.22
CA GLN A 435 8.10 9.30 -16.42
C GLN A 435 8.33 8.52 -15.12
N THR A 436 8.10 9.13 -13.95
CA THR A 436 8.31 8.50 -12.65
C THR A 436 7.16 7.56 -12.27
N SER A 437 7.41 6.63 -11.33
CA SER A 437 6.36 5.74 -10.78
C SER A 437 5.60 6.38 -9.60
N ARG A 438 5.61 7.71 -9.50
CA ARG A 438 4.78 8.46 -8.55
C ARG A 438 3.35 8.56 -9.08
N GLN A 439 2.38 8.52 -8.17
CA GLN A 439 1.02 8.93 -8.54
C GLN A 439 1.03 10.42 -8.86
N GLN A 440 0.25 10.81 -9.86
CA GLN A 440 0.08 12.20 -10.30
C GLN A 440 -1.40 12.54 -10.37
N ASP A 441 -1.72 13.83 -10.40
CA ASP A 441 -3.08 14.28 -10.63
C ASP A 441 -3.49 13.99 -12.09
N ALA A 442 -4.58 13.25 -12.28
CA ALA A 442 -5.09 12.91 -13.60
C ALA A 442 -5.54 14.15 -14.40
N SER A 443 -6.06 15.18 -13.72
CA SER A 443 -6.48 16.43 -14.35
C SER A 443 -5.27 17.23 -14.83
N GLU A 444 -4.18 17.26 -14.07
CA GLU A 444 -2.93 17.89 -14.48
C GLU A 444 -2.31 17.18 -15.68
N PHE A 445 -2.28 15.84 -15.65
CA PHE A 445 -1.81 15.04 -16.78
C PHE A 445 -2.65 15.25 -18.05
N LEU A 446 -3.99 15.35 -17.92
CA LEU A 446 -4.88 15.64 -19.04
C LEU A 446 -4.54 16.99 -19.69
N HIS A 447 -4.41 18.05 -18.89
CA HIS A 447 -4.06 19.38 -19.40
C HIS A 447 -2.69 19.38 -20.08
N TYR A 448 -1.69 18.79 -19.43
CA TYR A 448 -0.35 18.63 -19.98
C TYR A 448 -0.36 17.93 -21.34
N LEU A 449 -1.03 16.77 -21.42
CA LEU A 449 -1.11 16.01 -22.67
C LEU A 449 -1.85 16.80 -23.76
N TRP A 450 -2.98 17.41 -23.41
CA TRP A 450 -3.81 18.13 -24.37
C TRP A 450 -3.08 19.35 -24.95
N ASP A 451 -2.38 20.12 -24.12
CA ASP A 451 -1.61 21.28 -24.58
C ASP A 451 -0.52 20.89 -25.58
N LEU A 452 0.17 19.77 -25.36
CA LEU A 452 1.18 19.25 -26.28
C LEU A 452 0.57 18.75 -27.60
N VAL A 453 -0.58 18.07 -27.53
CA VAL A 453 -1.32 17.61 -28.71
C VAL A 453 -1.81 18.82 -29.53
N MET A 454 -2.38 19.85 -28.89
CA MET A 454 -2.82 21.08 -29.55
C MET A 454 -1.66 21.88 -30.16
N THR A 455 -0.49 21.85 -29.51
CA THR A 455 0.73 22.51 -30.00
C THR A 455 1.36 21.77 -31.19
N HIS A 456 1.16 20.46 -31.30
CA HIS A 456 1.65 19.71 -32.45
C HIS A 456 0.73 19.86 -33.67
N PHE A 457 -0.58 19.81 -33.46
CA PHE A 457 -1.58 19.92 -34.52
C PHE A 457 -1.98 21.37 -34.81
N LEU A 458 -1.02 22.30 -34.89
CA LEU A 458 -1.31 23.73 -35.10
C LEU A 458 -2.09 24.01 -36.39
N GLU A 459 -1.80 23.26 -37.47
CA GLU A 459 -2.46 23.42 -38.78
C GLU A 459 -3.91 22.90 -38.79
N SER A 460 -4.24 21.91 -37.95
CA SER A 460 -5.59 21.36 -37.77
C SER A 460 -6.19 21.70 -36.39
N ARG A 461 -5.65 22.72 -35.72
CA ARG A 461 -5.99 23.06 -34.32
C ARG A 461 -7.47 23.30 -34.13
N ALA A 462 -8.14 23.90 -35.12
CA ALA A 462 -9.58 24.16 -35.06
C ALA A 462 -10.41 22.88 -34.96
N GLU A 463 -10.03 21.83 -35.69
CA GLU A 463 -10.73 20.54 -35.68
C GLU A 463 -10.53 19.81 -34.35
N TRP A 464 -9.29 19.82 -33.85
CA TRP A 464 -8.94 19.21 -32.57
C TRP A 464 -9.55 19.95 -31.38
N SER A 465 -9.51 21.29 -31.39
CA SER A 465 -10.14 22.11 -30.35
C SER A 465 -11.65 21.89 -30.32
N HIS A 466 -12.29 21.66 -31.47
CA HIS A 466 -13.72 21.47 -31.52
C HIS A 466 -14.20 20.18 -30.81
N VAL A 467 -13.31 19.24 -30.45
CA VAL A 467 -13.73 18.01 -29.76
C VAL A 467 -14.12 18.28 -28.30
N PHE A 468 -13.24 18.95 -27.56
CA PHE A 468 -13.37 19.12 -26.10
C PHE A 468 -13.34 20.59 -25.65
N ASN A 469 -12.86 21.54 -26.47
CA ASN A 469 -12.76 22.92 -26.04
C ASN A 469 -14.11 23.64 -26.20
N GLY A 470 -14.47 24.41 -25.18
CA GLY A 470 -15.50 25.44 -25.26
C GLY A 470 -14.91 26.82 -25.01
N ASN A 471 -15.75 27.85 -25.07
CA ASN A 471 -15.37 29.22 -24.71
C ASN A 471 -16.23 29.70 -23.55
N VAL A 472 -15.59 30.32 -22.56
CA VAL A 472 -16.28 31.09 -21.51
C VAL A 472 -16.13 32.57 -21.78
N ALA A 473 -17.23 33.32 -21.64
CA ALA A 473 -17.20 34.77 -21.63
C ALA A 473 -17.35 35.27 -20.19
N ARG A 474 -16.44 36.15 -19.78
CA ARG A 474 -16.44 36.83 -18.48
C ARG A 474 -16.87 38.26 -18.70
N HIS A 475 -18.01 38.64 -18.12
CA HIS A 475 -18.52 39.99 -18.14
C HIS A 475 -18.25 40.65 -16.80
N VAL A 476 -17.41 41.68 -16.78
CA VAL A 476 -17.14 42.51 -15.60
C VAL A 476 -17.87 43.82 -15.76
N THR A 477 -18.85 44.07 -14.89
CA THR A 477 -19.66 45.29 -14.91
C THR A 477 -19.19 46.22 -13.79
N CYS A 478 -18.65 47.38 -14.16
CA CYS A 478 -18.25 48.42 -13.21
C CYS A 478 -19.46 48.95 -12.42
N SER A 479 -19.38 49.02 -11.09
CA SER A 479 -20.46 49.54 -10.25
C SER A 479 -20.71 51.05 -10.46
N ARG A 480 -19.67 51.82 -10.81
CA ARG A 480 -19.69 53.28 -10.93
C ARG A 480 -20.16 53.78 -12.30
N CYS A 481 -19.46 53.41 -13.38
CA CYS A 481 -19.78 53.88 -14.74
C CYS A 481 -20.63 52.90 -15.55
N ARG A 482 -20.91 51.70 -15.02
CA ARG A 482 -21.68 50.64 -15.69
C ARG A 482 -21.08 50.13 -17.01
N ALA A 483 -19.85 50.52 -17.35
CA ALA A 483 -19.12 49.93 -18.47
C ALA A 483 -18.93 48.43 -18.24
N VAL A 484 -19.12 47.65 -19.31
CA VAL A 484 -18.97 46.19 -19.30
C VAL A 484 -17.70 45.83 -20.06
N SER A 485 -16.74 45.22 -19.36
CA SER A 485 -15.58 44.57 -19.99
C SER A 485 -15.93 43.11 -20.22
N THR A 486 -15.74 42.63 -21.45
CA THR A 486 -15.98 41.23 -21.81
C THR A 486 -14.67 40.60 -22.29
N THR A 487 -14.26 39.52 -21.63
CA THR A 487 -13.14 38.70 -22.09
C THR A 487 -13.62 37.29 -22.38
N THR A 488 -13.23 36.76 -23.53
CA THR A 488 -13.55 35.39 -23.94
C THR A 488 -12.29 34.54 -23.90
N GLU A 489 -12.35 33.41 -23.19
CA GLU A 489 -11.23 32.49 -23.01
C GLU A 489 -11.68 31.05 -23.33
N PRO A 490 -10.83 30.26 -24.01
CA PRO A 490 -11.12 28.85 -24.21
C PRO A 490 -10.93 28.07 -22.91
N PHE A 491 -11.68 26.98 -22.75
CA PHE A 491 -11.51 26.02 -21.66
C PHE A 491 -11.52 24.58 -22.20
N LEU A 492 -10.78 23.68 -21.55
CA LEU A 492 -10.79 22.24 -21.84
C LEU A 492 -11.80 21.51 -20.95
N ASP A 493 -11.84 21.85 -19.67
CA ASP A 493 -12.72 21.28 -18.68
C ASP A 493 -13.34 22.36 -17.78
N ILE A 494 -14.37 21.97 -17.04
CA ILE A 494 -14.94 22.79 -15.97
C ILE A 494 -14.58 22.15 -14.64
N THR A 495 -13.72 22.83 -13.88
CA THR A 495 -13.41 22.43 -12.52
C THR A 495 -14.52 22.86 -11.57
N VAL A 496 -15.05 21.93 -10.77
CA VAL A 496 -16.05 22.21 -9.75
C VAL A 496 -15.55 21.78 -8.36
N PRO A 497 -15.64 22.66 -7.33
CA PRO A 497 -15.24 22.31 -5.97
C PRO A 497 -16.24 21.33 -5.35
N VAL A 498 -15.74 20.28 -4.72
CA VAL A 498 -16.57 19.32 -3.98
C VAL A 498 -16.57 19.69 -2.48
N PRO A 499 -17.74 19.88 -1.83
CA PRO A 499 -17.81 20.14 -0.40
C PRO A 499 -17.22 18.98 0.42
N THR A 500 -16.41 19.29 1.43
CA THR A 500 -15.74 18.30 2.30
C THR A 500 -16.64 17.76 3.41
N THR A 501 -17.77 18.42 3.70
CA THR A 501 -18.72 18.04 4.75
C THR A 501 -20.16 18.09 4.23
N GLY A 502 -20.98 17.10 4.60
CA GLY A 502 -22.41 17.03 4.25
C GLY A 502 -22.80 15.91 3.29
N ALA A 503 -24.10 15.81 2.98
CA ALA A 503 -24.62 14.90 1.97
C ALA A 503 -24.19 15.36 0.57
N GLY A 504 -23.89 14.41 -0.33
CA GLY A 504 -23.43 14.72 -1.70
C GLY A 504 -24.41 15.63 -2.45
N LEU A 505 -23.88 16.67 -3.10
CA LEU A 505 -24.67 17.60 -3.92
C LEU A 505 -24.76 17.11 -5.38
N PRO A 506 -25.89 17.34 -6.08
CA PRO A 506 -25.99 17.08 -7.51
C PRO A 506 -24.96 17.90 -8.31
N LEU A 507 -24.37 17.31 -9.35
CA LEU A 507 -23.38 17.98 -10.21
C LEU A 507 -23.90 19.31 -10.78
N LEU A 508 -25.17 19.35 -11.18
CA LEU A 508 -25.80 20.57 -11.70
C LEU A 508 -25.78 21.72 -10.69
N THR A 509 -25.87 21.42 -9.39
CA THR A 509 -25.76 22.42 -8.33
C THR A 509 -24.35 22.98 -8.24
N LEU A 510 -23.34 22.12 -8.32
CA LEU A 510 -21.94 22.52 -8.31
C LEU A 510 -21.58 23.37 -9.54
N LEU A 511 -22.07 22.97 -10.72
CA LEU A 511 -21.91 23.76 -11.95
C LEU A 511 -22.58 25.13 -11.84
N ARG A 512 -23.81 25.21 -11.31
CA ARG A 512 -24.48 26.50 -11.09
C ARG A 512 -23.70 27.41 -10.14
N ALA A 513 -23.09 26.85 -9.10
CA ALA A 513 -22.24 27.60 -8.18
C ALA A 513 -20.98 28.13 -8.88
N GLN A 514 -20.34 27.33 -9.73
CA GLN A 514 -19.16 27.72 -10.51
C GLN A 514 -19.41 28.92 -11.44
N PHE A 515 -20.63 29.07 -11.96
CA PHE A 515 -21.03 30.18 -12.82
C PHE A 515 -21.88 31.25 -12.12
N ALA A 516 -21.91 31.24 -10.78
CA ALA A 516 -22.59 32.28 -10.01
C ALA A 516 -21.92 33.64 -10.21
N THR A 517 -22.70 34.71 -10.09
CA THR A 517 -22.13 36.07 -10.16
C THR A 517 -21.33 36.35 -8.90
N GLU A 518 -20.09 36.78 -9.07
CA GLU A 518 -19.19 37.15 -7.97
C GLU A 518 -19.02 38.66 -7.90
N THR A 519 -18.78 39.17 -6.69
CA THR A 519 -18.52 40.59 -6.44
C THR A 519 -17.02 40.79 -6.25
N LEU A 520 -16.44 41.68 -7.04
CA LEU A 520 -15.05 42.12 -6.96
C LEU A 520 -15.01 43.39 -6.10
N SER A 521 -14.45 43.31 -4.88
CA SER A 521 -14.40 44.42 -3.93
C SER A 521 -13.13 44.37 -3.07
N GLY A 522 -12.77 45.50 -2.45
CA GLY A 522 -11.58 45.60 -1.58
C GLY A 522 -10.28 45.36 -2.34
N ASP A 523 -9.43 44.45 -1.85
CA ASP A 523 -8.14 44.14 -2.49
C ASP A 523 -8.29 43.52 -3.90
N ASN A 524 -9.44 42.88 -4.16
CA ASN A 524 -9.82 42.29 -5.46
C ASN A 524 -10.65 43.25 -6.33
N ALA A 525 -10.71 44.55 -6.02
CA ALA A 525 -11.46 45.53 -6.81
C ALA A 525 -10.96 45.62 -8.27
N TYR A 526 -11.89 45.83 -9.19
CA TYR A 526 -11.62 45.89 -10.63
C TYR A 526 -11.05 47.24 -11.04
N CYS A 527 -9.95 47.25 -11.81
CA CYS A 527 -9.43 48.47 -12.41
C CYS A 527 -10.22 48.82 -13.67
N CYS A 528 -11.11 49.81 -13.59
CA CYS A 528 -11.95 50.19 -14.71
C CYS A 528 -11.24 51.20 -15.62
N GLU A 529 -11.05 50.86 -16.90
CA GLU A 529 -10.39 51.72 -17.89
C GLU A 529 -11.15 53.05 -18.12
N VAL A 530 -12.48 53.04 -17.99
CA VAL A 530 -13.31 54.24 -18.16
C VAL A 530 -13.24 55.17 -16.95
N CYS A 531 -13.18 54.60 -15.73
CA CYS A 531 -13.03 55.40 -14.51
C CYS A 531 -11.57 55.74 -14.20
N ASN A 532 -10.63 55.03 -14.82
CA ASN A 532 -9.19 55.03 -14.54
C ASN A 532 -8.87 54.87 -13.05
N ASP A 533 -9.60 53.98 -12.36
CA ASP A 533 -9.52 53.78 -10.91
C ASP A 533 -9.98 52.36 -10.52
N ARG A 534 -9.60 51.91 -9.31
CA ARG A 534 -10.08 50.65 -8.72
C ARG A 534 -11.47 50.83 -8.13
N VAL A 535 -12.41 50.06 -8.62
CA VAL A 535 -13.83 50.16 -8.27
C VAL A 535 -14.43 48.79 -8.03
N ASP A 536 -15.46 48.74 -7.21
CA ASP A 536 -16.24 47.53 -7.04
C ASP A 536 -16.91 47.15 -8.38
N ALA A 537 -16.99 45.87 -8.69
CA ALA A 537 -17.59 45.38 -9.92
C ALA A 537 -18.27 44.02 -9.70
N THR A 538 -19.21 43.68 -10.57
CA THR A 538 -19.76 42.32 -10.62
C THR A 538 -19.15 41.56 -11.79
N LYS A 539 -18.66 40.35 -11.54
CA LYS A 539 -18.15 39.45 -12.57
C LYS A 539 -19.11 38.29 -12.76
N LYS A 540 -19.55 38.10 -14.00
CA LYS A 540 -20.41 36.99 -14.41
C LYS A 540 -19.71 36.20 -15.49
N THR A 541 -19.50 34.91 -15.24
CA THR A 541 -18.95 33.98 -16.22
C THR A 541 -20.10 33.21 -16.86
N VAL A 542 -20.10 33.09 -18.19
CA VAL A 542 -21.07 32.27 -18.94
C VAL A 542 -20.34 31.39 -19.95
N ILE A 543 -20.94 30.28 -20.33
CA ILE A 543 -20.48 29.48 -21.47
C ILE A 543 -20.94 30.21 -22.73
N ALA A 544 -19.99 30.76 -23.49
CA ALA A 544 -20.24 31.40 -24.77
C ALA A 544 -20.45 30.34 -25.87
N ASP A 545 -19.54 29.37 -25.92
CA ASP A 545 -19.61 28.23 -26.83
C ASP A 545 -19.40 26.93 -26.03
N ALA A 546 -20.37 26.02 -26.09
CA ALA A 546 -20.28 24.73 -25.39
C ALA A 546 -19.46 23.72 -26.20
N PRO A 547 -18.60 22.92 -25.55
CA PRO A 547 -17.89 21.84 -26.23
C PRO A 547 -18.87 20.71 -26.59
N PRO A 548 -18.66 20.01 -27.72
CA PRO A 548 -19.41 18.80 -28.04
C PRO A 548 -19.25 17.68 -27.00
N HIS A 549 -18.08 17.61 -26.36
CA HIS A 549 -17.79 16.70 -25.26
C HIS A 549 -17.30 17.49 -24.06
N LEU A 550 -18.15 17.62 -23.04
CA LEU A 550 -17.82 18.36 -21.83
C LEU A 550 -17.01 17.49 -20.86
N LEU A 551 -15.81 17.96 -20.51
CA LEU A 551 -15.02 17.41 -19.41
C LEU A 551 -15.32 18.20 -18.12
N VAL A 552 -15.52 17.47 -17.02
CA VAL A 552 -15.78 18.07 -15.71
C VAL A 552 -14.80 17.49 -14.69
N THR A 553 -13.96 18.34 -14.12
CA THR A 553 -13.01 17.95 -13.08
C THR A 553 -13.60 18.24 -11.71
N LEU A 554 -13.72 17.19 -10.90
CA LEU A 554 -14.20 17.31 -9.52
C LEU A 554 -13.00 17.61 -8.61
N SER A 555 -12.86 18.85 -8.16
CA SER A 555 -11.78 19.23 -7.24
C SER A 555 -12.07 18.70 -5.84
N ARG A 556 -11.48 17.53 -5.54
CA ARG A 556 -11.62 16.79 -4.27
C ARG A 556 -10.44 16.98 -3.32
N PHE A 557 -9.35 17.56 -3.81
CA PHE A 557 -8.12 17.75 -3.04
C PHE A 557 -8.10 19.17 -2.45
N GLN A 558 -7.93 19.26 -1.12
CA GLN A 558 -7.65 20.51 -0.42
C GLN A 558 -6.33 20.36 0.32
N TYR A 559 -5.40 21.30 0.09
CA TYR A 559 -4.18 21.39 0.87
C TYR A 559 -4.52 21.86 2.28
N ASN A 560 -4.43 20.98 3.26
CA ASN A 560 -4.54 21.37 4.66
C ASN A 560 -3.17 21.89 5.12
N LEU A 561 -2.98 23.20 5.09
CA LEU A 561 -1.75 23.87 5.54
C LEU A 561 -1.51 23.78 7.06
N GLN A 562 -2.37 23.08 7.82
CA GLN A 562 -2.27 22.88 9.27
C GLN A 562 -1.89 21.46 9.70
N ARG A 563 -1.39 20.61 8.80
CA ARG A 563 -0.80 19.30 9.16
C ARG A 563 0.54 19.07 8.50
#